data_AF-A0A1Y5FU04-F1
#
_entry.id   AF-A0A1Y5FU04-F1
#
_cell.length_a   1.000
_cell.length_b   1.000
_cell.length_c   1.000
_cell.angle_alpha   90.00
_cell.angle_beta   90.00
_cell.angle_gamma   90.00
#
_symmetry.space_group_name_H-M   'P 1'
#
loop_
_entity.id
_entity.type
_entity.pdbx_description
1 polymer ?
#
loop_
_entity_poly.entity_id
_entity_poly.type
_entity_poly.pdbx_seq_one_letter_code
_entity_poly.pdbx_strand_id
1 'polypeptide(L)'
;MYGEGISKTGEMLDLGVQCGIVEKAGAWFSCEGQRIGQGRENAKKFLTDNPEVATKIEHAVRLNAGIVSNAMLEGKPEDKEDA
;
A
#
# COMPACT_ATOMS: atom_id res chain seq x y z
N MET A 1 3.03 -17.44 -14.00
CA MET A 1 4.50 -17.55 -14.08
C MET A 1 5.02 -17.60 -12.66
N TYR A 2 5.45 -18.78 -12.21
CA TYR A 2 6.14 -18.99 -10.93
C TYR A 2 7.63 -19.00 -11.26
N GLY A 3 8.41 -18.04 -10.75
CA GLY A 3 9.84 -17.94 -11.12
C GLY A 3 10.58 -16.69 -10.67
N GLU A 4 9.90 -15.66 -10.18
CA GLU A 4 10.57 -14.61 -9.40
C GLU A 4 10.30 -14.91 -7.92
N GLY A 5 11.26 -14.66 -7.03
CA GLY A 5 11.04 -14.76 -5.58
C GLY A 5 9.91 -13.87 -5.10
N ILE A 6 9.80 -13.63 -3.79
CA ILE A 6 8.78 -12.74 -3.22
C ILE A 6 8.66 -11.47 -4.07
N SER A 7 7.52 -11.31 -4.75
CA SER A 7 7.32 -10.23 -5.71
C SER A 7 7.19 -8.94 -4.92
N LYS A 8 8.29 -8.19 -4.79
CA LYS A 8 8.34 -6.93 -4.05
C LYS A 8 7.17 -6.01 -4.43
N THR A 9 6.88 -5.90 -5.72
CA THR A 9 5.77 -5.09 -6.24
C THR A 9 4.40 -5.64 -5.84
N GLY A 10 4.23 -6.96 -5.84
CA GLY A 10 2.98 -7.59 -5.41
C GLY A 10 2.74 -7.41 -3.91
N GLU A 11 3.78 -7.57 -3.09
CA GLU A 11 3.68 -7.39 -1.64
C GLU A 11 3.49 -5.92 -1.27
N MET A 12 4.18 -5.01 -1.95
CA MET A 12 3.97 -3.56 -1.82
C MET A 12 2.53 -3.15 -2.19
N LEU A 13 1.95 -3.72 -3.25
CA LEU A 13 0.56 -3.44 -3.62
C LEU A 13 -0.41 -3.92 -2.53
N ASP A 14 -0.18 -5.11 -1.97
CA ASP A 14 -1.02 -5.64 -0.89
C ASP A 14 -0.92 -4.80 0.39
N LEU A 15 0.31 -4.46 0.80
CA LEU A 15 0.56 -3.59 1.94
C LEU A 15 -0.02 -2.20 1.71
N GLY A 16 0.10 -1.66 0.49
CA GLY A 16 -0.51 -0.39 0.10
C GLY A 16 -2.03 -0.40 0.28
N VAL A 17 -2.70 -1.51 -0.07
CA VAL A 17 -4.14 -1.67 0.16
C VAL A 17 -4.45 -1.79 1.65
N GLN A 18 -3.67 -2.57 2.40
CA GLN A 18 -3.86 -2.73 3.85
C GLN A 18 -3.68 -1.42 4.62
N CYS A 19 -2.72 -0.59 4.21
CA CYS A 19 -2.48 0.74 4.78
C CYS A 19 -3.44 1.82 4.28
N GLY A 20 -4.37 1.51 3.37
CA GLY A 20 -5.30 2.49 2.79
C GLY A 20 -4.65 3.50 1.82
N ILE A 21 -3.41 3.26 1.41
CA ILE A 21 -2.68 4.09 0.43
C ILE A 21 -3.17 3.78 -0.99
N VAL A 22 -3.44 2.50 -1.24
CA VAL A 22 -4.01 2.02 -2.50
C VAL A 22 -5.47 1.65 -2.26
N GLU A 23 -6.36 2.27 -3.00
CA GLU A 23 -7.77 1.95 -3.01
C GLU A 23 -8.03 0.75 -3.93
N LYS A 24 -8.91 -0.15 -3.48
CA LYS A 24 -9.36 -1.28 -4.28
C LYS A 24 -10.88 -1.25 -4.42
N ALA A 25 -11.35 -0.91 -5.61
CA ALA A 25 -12.77 -0.95 -5.99
C ALA A 25 -13.06 -2.18 -6.84
N GLY A 26 -13.44 -3.28 -6.19
CA GLY A 26 -13.65 -4.57 -6.84
C GLY A 26 -12.35 -5.13 -7.43
N ALA A 27 -12.24 -5.16 -8.75
CA ALA A 27 -11.03 -5.58 -9.46
C ALA A 27 -10.08 -4.41 -9.78
N TRP A 28 -10.49 -3.15 -9.58
CA TRP A 28 -9.69 -1.97 -9.91
C TRP A 28 -8.84 -1.50 -8.74
N PHE A 29 -7.61 -1.08 -9.04
CA PHE A 29 -6.68 -0.45 -8.09
C PHE A 29 -6.48 1.02 -8.47
N SER A 30 -6.52 1.89 -7.47
CA SER A 30 -6.22 3.33 -7.59
C SER A 30 -5.32 3.80 -6.45
N CYS A 31 -4.53 4.84 -6.68
CA CYS A 31 -3.70 5.50 -5.67
C CYS A 31 -3.86 7.01 -5.86
N GLU A 32 -4.21 7.75 -4.82
CA GLU A 32 -4.37 9.22 -4.86
C GLU A 32 -5.28 9.70 -6.02
N GLY A 33 -6.34 8.95 -6.35
CA GLY A 33 -7.24 9.25 -7.46
C GLY A 33 -6.73 8.85 -8.86
N GLN A 34 -5.47 8.42 -8.99
CA GLN A 34 -4.94 7.86 -10.23
C GLN A 34 -5.26 6.36 -10.34
N ARG A 35 -5.78 5.92 -11.49
CA ARG A 35 -5.99 4.48 -11.76
C ARG A 35 -4.66 3.79 -12.04
N ILE A 36 -4.36 2.76 -11.26
CA ILE A 36 -3.17 1.91 -11.41
C ILE A 36 -3.47 0.78 -12.41
N GLY A 37 -4.61 0.11 -12.27
CA GLY A 37 -5.00 -0.95 -13.21
C GLY A 37 -6.09 -1.87 -12.71
N GLN A 38 -6.61 -2.70 -13.61
CA GLN A 38 -7.58 -3.73 -13.30
C GLN A 38 -6.87 -5.07 -13.08
N GLY A 39 -7.01 -5.63 -11.88
CA GLY A 39 -6.39 -6.88 -11.49
C GLY A 39 -4.93 -6.72 -11.07
N ARG A 40 -4.47 -7.69 -10.28
CA ARG A 40 -3.15 -7.64 -9.64
C ARG A 40 -2.00 -7.62 -10.65
N GLU A 41 -2.10 -8.40 -11.73
CA GLU A 41 -1.03 -8.46 -12.74
C GLU A 41 -0.85 -7.15 -13.49
N ASN A 42 -1.95 -6.49 -13.89
CA ASN A 42 -1.87 -5.18 -14.55
C ASN A 42 -1.40 -4.09 -13.59
N ALA A 43 -1.83 -4.14 -12.33
CA ALA A 43 -1.36 -3.20 -11.32
C ALA A 43 0.15 -3.33 -11.06
N LYS A 44 0.67 -4.57 -10.96
CA LYS A 44 2.12 -4.82 -10.86
C LYS A 44 2.84 -4.27 -12.09
N LYS A 45 2.34 -4.56 -13.30
CA LYS A 45 2.94 -4.05 -14.54
C LYS A 45 2.98 -2.52 -14.55
N PHE A 46 1.88 -1.86 -14.20
CA PHE A 46 1.85 -0.41 -14.09
C PHE A 46 2.91 0.13 -13.14
N LEU A 47 3.06 -0.48 -11.97
CA LEU A 47 4.05 -0.04 -10.98
C LEU A 47 5.50 -0.30 -11.42
N THR A 48 5.74 -1.36 -12.19
CA THR A 48 7.03 -1.62 -12.84
C THR A 48 7.33 -0.57 -13.93
N ASP A 49 6.32 -0.19 -14.71
CA ASP A 49 6.44 0.79 -15.80
C ASP A 49 6.51 2.24 -15.27
N ASN A 50 6.03 2.49 -14.03
CA ASN A 50 5.96 3.81 -13.38
C ASN A 50 6.68 3.77 -12.02
N PRO A 51 8.02 3.70 -11.99
CA PRO A 51 8.81 3.54 -10.77
C PRO A 51 8.64 4.69 -9.77
N GLU A 52 8.29 5.89 -10.23
CA GLU A 52 7.98 7.03 -9.39
C GLU A 52 6.72 6.81 -8.54
N VAL A 53 5.69 6.18 -9.10
CA VAL A 53 4.45 5.83 -8.38
C VAL A 53 4.73 4.69 -7.40
N ALA A 54 5.49 3.68 -7.83
CA ALA A 54 5.92 2.59 -6.97
C ALA A 54 6.72 3.11 -5.76
N THR A 55 7.65 4.04 -5.97
CA THR A 55 8.46 4.64 -4.91
C THR A 55 7.60 5.42 -3.91
N LYS A 56 6.60 6.17 -4.39
CA LYS A 56 5.65 6.87 -3.52
C LYS A 56 4.86 5.91 -2.64
N ILE A 57 4.33 4.83 -3.21
CA ILE A 57 3.59 3.81 -2.47
C ILE A 57 4.52 3.13 -1.47
N GLU A 58 5.73 2.72 -1.86
CA GLU A 58 6.71 2.11 -0.95
C GLU A 58 7.04 3.03 0.22
N HIS A 59 7.28 4.32 -0.04
CA HIS A 59 7.57 5.29 1.00
C HIS A 59 6.38 5.49 1.95
N ALA A 60 5.17 5.65 1.40
CA ALA A 60 3.95 5.79 2.20
C ALA A 60 3.68 4.53 3.05
N VAL A 61 3.92 3.33 2.50
CA VAL A 61 3.78 2.05 3.21
C VAL A 61 4.79 1.98 4.35
N ARG A 62 6.06 2.34 4.11
CA ARG A 62 7.10 2.35 5.14
C ARG A 62 6.84 3.38 6.23
N LEU A 63 6.33 4.57 5.88
CA LEU A 63 5.90 5.58 6.85
C LEU A 63 4.74 5.07 7.70
N ASN A 64 3.73 4.46 7.08
CA ASN A 64 2.63 3.84 7.80
C ASN A 64 3.13 2.69 8.70
N ALA A 65 4.06 1.85 8.24
CA ALA A 65 4.66 0.79 9.05
C ALA A 65 5.52 1.33 10.21
N GLY A 66 6.18 2.48 10.02
CA GLY A 66 6.89 3.19 11.09
C GLY A 66 5.96 3.83 12.11
N ILE A 67 4.83 4.38 11.66
CA ILE A 67 3.75 4.87 12.53
C ILE A 67 3.09 3.71 13.27
N VAL A 68 2.84 2.58 12.60
CA VAL A 68 2.35 1.34 13.22
C VAL A 68 3.38 0.79 14.20
N SER A 69 4.68 0.88 13.90
CA SER A 69 5.73 0.47 14.85
C SER A 69 5.76 1.39 16.08
N ASN A 70 5.56 2.69 15.92
CA ASN A 70 5.45 3.61 17.05
C ASN A 70 4.15 3.40 17.84
N ALA A 71 3.02 3.20 17.17
CA ALA A 71 1.71 2.93 17.77
C ALA A 71 1.59 1.52 18.39
N MET A 72 2.43 0.55 17.96
CA MET A 72 2.54 -0.77 18.58
C MET A 72 3.48 -0.75 19.79
N LEU A 73 4.44 0.20 19.85
CA LEU A 73 5.28 0.48 21.02
C LEU A 73 4.56 1.36 22.06
N GLU A 74 3.71 2.28 21.60
CA GLU A 74 2.84 3.13 22.42
C GLU A 74 1.50 2.43 22.62
N GLY A 75 1.41 1.59 23.66
CA GLY A 75 0.19 0.88 23.99
C GLY A 75 -1.05 1.79 24.14
N LYS A 76 -2.09 1.47 23.36
CA LYS A 76 -3.48 1.97 23.37
C LYS A 76 -3.71 3.44 22.98
N PRO A 77 -4.69 3.71 22.08
CA PRO A 77 -5.36 5.00 22.12
C PRO A 77 -6.22 5.02 23.39
N GLU A 78 -5.90 5.92 24.30
CA GLU A 78 -6.87 6.38 25.30
C GLU A 78 -7.90 7.21 24.51
N ASP A 79 -9.12 6.69 24.38
CA ASP A 79 -10.28 7.50 24.05
C ASP A 79 -10.34 8.67 25.04
N LYS A 80 -10.12 9.89 24.55
CA LYS A 80 -10.59 11.11 25.22
C LYS A 80 -11.52 11.81 24.27
N GLU A 81 -12.80 11.42 24.35
CA GLU A 81 -13.90 12.30 24.01
C GLU A 81 -13.94 13.43 25.03
N ASP A 82 -13.83 14.66 24.52
CA ASP A 82 -14.05 15.90 25.25
C ASP A 82 -15.52 16.00 25.73
N ALA A 83 -15.74 16.05 27.06
CA ALA A 83 -16.83 16.78 27.72
C ALA A 83 -16.67 16.78 29.25
#